data_AF-A0A5C5CL93-F1
#
_entry.id   AF-A0A5C5CL93-F1
#
_cell.length_a   1.000
_cell.length_b   1.000
_cell.length_c   1.000
_cell.angle_alpha   90.00
_cell.angle_beta   90.00
_cell.angle_gamma   90.00
#
_symmetry.space_group_name_H-M   'P 1'
#
loop_
_entity.id
_entity.type
_entity.pdbx_description
1 polymer ?
#
loop_
_entity_poly.entity_id
_entity_poly.type
_entity_poly.pdbx_seq_one_letter_code
_entity_poly.pdbx_strand_id
1 'polypeptide(L)'
;MISKPNILRSKPFTRRGLLFAGAAFALFNGAALAASKMPSKTSQQADVYLLRGFGDIFSTGIDEIGKQLQANGVDAHVEGHQAWRFVLNQILADQRKNPRAPVILIGHSLGANAVIDIAAALEQKGIQVAYMATFAATAPAPLPGNIRRVVNFYFKQHGWGLPLTAGPRFRGSLDNRDFSDMKDIGHFNIEKQRPLQSEVVRNVLSIVRSR
;
A
#
# COMPACT_ATOMS: atom_id res chain seq x y z
N MET A 1 -55.29 -24.78 36.44
CA MET A 1 -54.90 -26.03 37.12
C MET A 1 -53.58 -25.79 37.85
N ILE A 2 -53.53 -26.20 39.11
CA ILE A 2 -52.48 -25.94 40.10
C ILE A 2 -51.39 -27.01 39.99
N SER A 3 -50.10 -26.64 40.10
CA SER A 3 -49.10 -27.40 40.87
C SER A 3 -47.80 -26.60 41.13
N LYS A 4 -47.50 -26.54 42.45
CA LYS A 4 -46.42 -26.01 43.30
C LYS A 4 -45.02 -26.69 43.09
N PRO A 5 -43.95 -26.48 43.92
CA PRO A 5 -43.46 -25.31 44.72
C PRO A 5 -41.89 -25.14 44.83
N ASN A 6 -41.45 -24.09 45.57
CA ASN A 6 -40.34 -24.05 46.57
C ASN A 6 -38.85 -24.00 46.06
N ILE A 7 -37.80 -23.38 46.66
CA ILE A 7 -37.37 -22.96 48.03
C ILE A 7 -36.21 -21.91 47.84
N LEU A 8 -35.99 -20.83 48.64
CA LEU A 8 -35.03 -20.68 49.78
C LEU A 8 -34.90 -19.17 50.13
N ARG A 9 -35.19 -18.71 51.38
CA ARG A 9 -34.30 -18.51 52.56
C ARG A 9 -33.27 -17.37 52.34
N SER A 10 -32.97 -16.38 53.20
CA SER A 10 -33.43 -15.86 54.51
C SER A 10 -32.69 -14.51 54.80
N LYS A 11 -33.40 -13.52 55.39
CA LYS A 11 -33.07 -12.41 56.35
C LYS A 11 -31.60 -12.00 56.68
N PRO A 12 -31.37 -10.92 57.47
CA PRO A 12 -31.81 -9.50 57.40
C PRO A 12 -30.63 -8.52 57.68
N PHE A 13 -30.66 -7.24 57.28
CA PHE A 13 -29.83 -6.23 57.99
C PHE A 13 -30.46 -4.84 57.98
N THR A 14 -30.90 -4.44 59.17
CA THR A 14 -31.12 -3.06 59.61
C THR A 14 -29.80 -2.28 59.61
N ARG A 15 -29.83 -1.02 59.14
CA ARG A 15 -29.32 0.11 59.94
C ARG A 15 -29.80 1.46 59.38
N ARG A 16 -30.34 2.25 60.29
CA ARG A 16 -30.62 3.68 60.18
C ARG A 16 -29.35 4.44 59.77
N GLY A 17 -29.55 5.48 58.98
CA GLY A 17 -28.57 6.53 58.71
C GLY A 17 -29.21 7.65 57.89
N LEU A 18 -29.95 8.53 58.57
CA LEU A 18 -30.27 9.86 58.04
C LEU A 18 -28.95 10.63 57.90
N LEU A 19 -28.79 11.42 56.85
CA LEU A 19 -28.30 12.80 56.92
C LEU A 19 -28.44 13.50 55.56
N PHE A 20 -29.13 14.64 55.59
CA PHE A 20 -29.26 15.64 54.53
C PHE A 20 -27.90 16.27 54.21
N ALA A 21 -27.60 16.50 52.93
CA ALA A 21 -26.75 17.60 52.51
C ALA A 21 -26.93 17.95 51.01
N GLY A 22 -27.46 19.16 50.78
CA GLY A 22 -26.97 20.08 49.75
C GLY A 22 -27.10 19.68 48.28
N ALA A 23 -28.18 20.13 47.63
CA ALA A 23 -28.16 20.35 46.19
C ALA A 23 -27.24 21.53 45.86
N ALA A 24 -26.13 21.26 45.17
CA ALA A 24 -25.32 22.26 44.50
C ALA A 24 -25.29 21.92 43.00
N PHE A 25 -26.07 22.64 42.21
CA PHE A 25 -25.98 22.64 40.75
C PHE A 25 -24.69 23.38 40.36
N ALA A 26 -23.62 22.63 40.13
CA ALA A 26 -22.41 23.17 39.51
C ALA A 26 -22.60 23.15 37.98
N LEU A 27 -22.79 24.33 37.39
CA LEU A 27 -22.71 24.54 35.94
C LEU A 27 -21.27 24.31 35.48
N PHE A 28 -20.96 23.10 35.05
CA PHE A 28 -19.72 22.82 34.30
C PHE A 28 -19.88 23.34 32.87
N ASN A 29 -19.45 24.58 32.64
CA ASN A 29 -19.08 25.04 31.30
C ASN A 29 -17.75 24.37 30.90
N GLY A 30 -17.84 23.10 30.52
CA GLY A 30 -16.75 22.39 29.86
C GLY A 30 -16.70 22.81 28.40
N ALA A 31 -16.00 23.91 28.10
CA ALA A 31 -15.55 24.17 26.74
C ALA A 31 -14.61 23.02 26.36
N ALA A 32 -15.15 22.02 25.64
CA ALA A 32 -14.33 20.99 25.01
C ALA A 32 -13.43 21.71 24.01
N LEU A 33 -12.17 21.94 24.39
CA LEU A 33 -11.10 22.19 23.45
C LEU A 33 -11.06 20.95 22.54
N ALA A 34 -11.74 21.05 21.40
CA ALA A 34 -11.51 20.17 20.28
C ALA A 34 -10.06 20.43 19.87
N ALA A 35 -9.14 19.65 20.45
CA ALA A 35 -7.78 19.57 19.97
C ALA A 35 -7.89 19.14 18.52
N SER A 36 -7.72 20.09 17.60
CA SER A 36 -7.50 19.78 16.19
C SER A 36 -6.33 18.80 16.19
N LYS A 37 -6.61 17.52 15.87
CA LYS A 37 -5.57 16.57 15.46
C LYS A 37 -4.97 17.15 14.18
N MET A 38 -4.02 18.06 14.32
CA MET A 38 -3.13 18.41 13.24
C MET A 38 -2.46 17.09 12.86
N PRO A 39 -2.56 16.63 11.61
CA PRO A 39 -1.85 15.44 11.20
C PRO A 39 -0.37 15.74 11.43
N SER A 40 0.23 15.03 12.37
CA SER A 40 1.66 15.07 12.60
C SER A 40 2.33 14.65 11.30
N LYS A 41 2.93 15.60 10.57
CA LYS A 41 3.84 15.35 9.44
C LYS A 41 5.15 14.72 9.95
N THR A 42 5.03 13.60 10.64
CA THR A 42 6.15 12.85 11.22
C THR A 42 5.91 11.37 10.98
N SER A 43 5.88 10.99 9.72
CA SER A 43 6.50 9.73 9.34
C SER A 43 7.31 10.00 8.09
N GLN A 44 8.51 9.42 8.08
CA GLN A 44 9.40 9.36 6.94
C GLN A 44 8.69 8.55 5.84
N GLN A 45 7.73 9.18 5.16
CA GLN A 45 6.84 8.57 4.20
C GLN A 45 7.68 7.90 3.12
N ALA A 46 7.40 6.62 2.89
CA ALA A 46 8.01 5.92 1.78
C ALA A 46 7.49 6.52 0.49
N ASP A 47 8.40 6.83 -0.41
CA ASP A 47 8.05 7.34 -1.71
C ASP A 47 7.67 6.16 -2.62
N VAL A 48 6.38 6.08 -2.93
CA VAL A 48 5.85 5.07 -3.86
C VAL A 48 5.62 5.73 -5.21
N TYR A 49 6.27 5.20 -6.25
CA TYR A 49 6.14 5.72 -7.61
C TYR A 49 5.46 4.69 -8.48
N LEU A 50 4.36 5.10 -9.09
CA LEU A 50 3.50 4.27 -9.90
C LEU A 50 3.46 4.78 -11.33
N LEU A 51 3.72 3.92 -12.32
CA LEU A 51 3.75 4.30 -13.72
C LEU A 51 2.65 3.57 -14.52
N ARG A 52 1.79 4.36 -15.17
CA ARG A 52 0.76 3.90 -16.13
C ARG A 52 1.38 3.45 -17.45
N GLY A 53 0.64 2.63 -18.20
CA GLY A 53 1.02 2.15 -19.53
C GLY A 53 0.71 3.13 -20.68
N PHE A 54 0.77 2.65 -21.92
CA PHE A 54 0.53 3.47 -23.12
C PHE A 54 -0.85 4.14 -23.10
N GLY A 55 -0.87 5.45 -23.38
CA GLY A 55 -2.08 6.23 -23.64
C GLY A 55 -2.93 6.57 -22.41
N ASP A 56 -2.49 6.27 -21.18
CA ASP A 56 -3.14 6.55 -19.88
C ASP A 56 -4.60 6.03 -19.68
N ILE A 57 -5.29 5.61 -20.73
CA ILE A 57 -6.70 5.19 -20.74
C ILE A 57 -6.88 3.77 -20.18
N PHE A 58 -5.84 2.94 -20.20
CA PHE A 58 -5.95 1.53 -19.83
C PHE A 58 -5.48 1.21 -18.41
N SER A 59 -4.84 2.14 -17.68
CA SER A 59 -4.16 1.84 -16.40
C SER A 59 -4.88 2.34 -15.16
N THR A 60 -6.22 2.43 -15.17
CA THR A 60 -6.98 2.90 -14.00
C THR A 60 -6.66 2.06 -12.75
N GLY A 61 -6.36 0.77 -12.88
CA GLY A 61 -5.97 -0.04 -11.74
C GLY A 61 -4.71 0.47 -11.00
N ILE A 62 -3.79 1.13 -11.71
CA ILE A 62 -2.64 1.81 -11.11
C ILE A 62 -3.10 3.06 -10.33
N ASP A 63 -4.06 3.82 -10.85
CA ASP A 63 -4.69 4.93 -10.13
C ASP A 63 -5.40 4.47 -8.86
N GLU A 64 -6.15 3.38 -8.94
CA GLU A 64 -6.84 2.80 -7.80
C GLU A 64 -5.86 2.33 -6.72
N ILE A 65 -4.71 1.74 -7.09
CA ILE A 65 -3.64 1.42 -6.13
C ILE A 65 -3.10 2.70 -5.49
N GLY A 66 -2.79 3.72 -6.30
CA GLY A 66 -2.30 5.02 -5.81
C GLY A 66 -3.27 5.66 -4.81
N LYS A 67 -4.57 5.73 -5.13
CA LYS A 67 -5.62 6.23 -4.25
C LYS A 67 -5.71 5.43 -2.94
N GLN A 68 -5.64 4.10 -3.00
CA GLN A 68 -5.67 3.24 -1.81
C GLN A 68 -4.46 3.47 -0.91
N LEU A 69 -3.28 3.69 -1.49
CA LEU A 69 -2.06 4.03 -0.74
C LEU A 69 -2.17 5.39 -0.06
N GLN A 70 -2.61 6.42 -0.80
CA GLN A 70 -2.83 7.76 -0.26
C GLN A 70 -3.88 7.77 0.85
N ALA A 71 -4.97 7.03 0.69
CA ALA A 71 -5.97 6.85 1.75
C ALA A 71 -5.42 6.18 3.02
N ASN A 72 -4.30 5.46 2.90
CA ASN A 72 -3.57 4.86 4.03
C ASN A 72 -2.40 5.73 4.54
N GLY A 73 -2.30 6.99 4.10
CA GLY A 73 -1.28 7.94 4.54
C GLY A 73 0.11 7.75 3.92
N VAL A 74 0.20 6.99 2.82
CA VAL A 74 1.44 6.79 2.06
C VAL A 74 1.55 7.88 0.99
N ASP A 75 2.74 8.43 0.81
CA ASP A 75 3.01 9.37 -0.29
C ASP A 75 3.20 8.58 -1.59
N ALA A 76 2.21 8.64 -2.47
CA ALA A 76 2.17 7.87 -3.71
C ALA A 76 1.98 8.79 -4.91
N HIS A 77 2.90 8.66 -5.88
CA HIS A 77 3.00 9.49 -7.08
C HIS A 77 2.64 8.65 -8.30
N VAL A 78 1.63 9.05 -9.06
CA VAL A 78 1.14 8.29 -10.23
C VAL A 78 1.37 9.06 -11.52
N GLU A 79 2.26 8.55 -12.36
CA GLU A 79 2.72 9.20 -13.59
C GLU A 79 2.51 8.31 -14.83
N GLY A 80 2.55 8.91 -16.02
CA GLY A 80 2.61 8.16 -17.28
C GLY A 80 4.02 7.60 -17.52
N HIS A 81 4.14 6.49 -18.25
CA HIS A 81 5.46 5.86 -18.51
C HIS A 81 6.50 6.80 -19.14
N GLN A 82 6.06 7.79 -19.93
CA GLN A 82 6.95 8.76 -20.59
C GLN A 82 7.67 9.66 -19.57
N ALA A 83 7.13 9.80 -18.36
CA ALA A 83 7.71 10.59 -17.28
C ALA A 83 8.80 9.85 -16.49
N TRP A 84 9.28 8.68 -16.93
CA TRP A 84 10.24 7.87 -16.15
C TRP A 84 11.51 8.64 -15.73
N ARG A 85 12.00 9.57 -16.57
CA ARG A 85 13.16 10.43 -16.23
C ARG A 85 12.82 11.47 -15.16
N PHE A 86 11.60 12.01 -15.21
CA PHE A 86 11.09 12.91 -14.18
C PHE A 86 10.97 12.18 -12.86
N VAL A 87 10.34 10.99 -12.86
CA VAL A 87 10.23 10.12 -11.67
C VAL A 87 11.61 9.76 -11.11
N LEU A 88 12.58 9.38 -11.96
CA LEU A 88 13.94 9.12 -11.52
C LEU A 88 14.55 10.33 -10.80
N ASN A 89 14.43 11.53 -11.36
CA ASN A 89 14.96 12.74 -10.74
C ASN A 89 14.26 13.06 -9.41
N GLN A 90 12.96 12.79 -9.31
CA GLN A 90 12.21 12.92 -8.08
C GLN A 90 12.73 11.94 -7.01
N ILE A 91 12.88 10.66 -7.33
CA ILE A 91 13.48 9.65 -6.43
C ILE A 91 14.86 10.10 -5.94
N LEU A 92 15.71 10.61 -6.83
CA LEU A 92 17.03 11.10 -6.46
C LEU A 92 16.97 12.32 -5.52
N ALA A 93 16.01 13.22 -5.73
CA ALA A 93 15.81 14.37 -4.85
C ALA A 93 15.30 13.95 -3.47
N ASP A 94 14.36 13.00 -3.43
CA ASP A 94 13.74 12.52 -2.19
C ASP A 94 14.74 11.68 -1.37
N GLN A 95 15.53 10.82 -2.02
CA GLN A 95 16.63 10.08 -1.39
C GLN A 95 17.74 10.99 -0.84
N ARG A 96 17.97 12.20 -1.40
CA ARG A 96 18.90 13.17 -0.79
C ARG A 96 18.35 13.76 0.50
N LYS A 97 17.03 13.96 0.59
CA LYS A 97 16.36 14.50 1.79
C LYS A 97 16.20 13.41 2.86
N ASN A 98 15.93 12.18 2.44
CA ASN A 98 15.71 11.04 3.33
C ASN A 98 16.33 9.76 2.75
N PRO A 99 17.65 9.55 2.91
CA PRO A 99 18.37 8.40 2.35
C PRO A 99 17.90 7.04 2.90
N ARG A 100 17.12 7.04 3.98
CA ARG A 100 16.60 5.80 4.57
C ARG A 100 15.24 5.44 4.01
N ALA A 101 14.49 6.35 3.38
CA ALA A 101 13.17 6.06 2.81
C ALA A 101 13.25 4.85 1.85
N PRO A 102 12.33 3.87 1.92
CA PRO A 102 12.33 2.78 0.96
C PRO A 102 11.80 3.30 -0.38
N VAL A 103 12.52 3.01 -1.47
CA VAL A 103 12.01 3.24 -2.82
C VAL A 103 11.12 2.07 -3.23
N ILE A 104 9.89 2.37 -3.63
CA ILE A 104 8.92 1.38 -4.09
C ILE A 104 8.43 1.78 -5.48
N LEU A 105 8.47 0.82 -6.42
CA LEU A 105 8.13 1.06 -7.81
C LEU A 105 7.00 0.13 -8.27
N ILE A 106 5.97 0.68 -8.92
CA ILE A 106 4.83 -0.09 -9.42
C ILE A 106 4.56 0.29 -10.86
N GLY A 107 4.35 -0.66 -11.77
CA GLY A 107 4.14 -0.34 -13.18
C GLY A 107 3.23 -1.30 -13.92
N HIS A 108 2.51 -0.78 -14.91
CA HIS A 108 1.70 -1.56 -15.84
C HIS A 108 2.18 -1.42 -17.29
N SER A 109 2.26 -2.51 -18.05
CA SER A 109 2.61 -2.48 -19.48
C SER A 109 3.93 -1.73 -19.74
N LEU A 110 3.94 -0.67 -20.53
CA LEU A 110 5.12 0.21 -20.70
C LEU A 110 5.58 0.87 -19.39
N GLY A 111 4.67 1.11 -18.46
CA GLY A 111 5.01 1.57 -17.11
C GLY A 111 5.76 0.49 -16.30
N ALA A 112 5.48 -0.79 -16.54
CA ALA A 112 6.24 -1.89 -15.92
C ALA A 112 7.68 -1.93 -16.45
N ASN A 113 7.89 -1.68 -17.73
CA ASN A 113 9.23 -1.54 -18.30
C ASN A 113 9.93 -0.31 -17.72
N ALA A 114 9.24 0.83 -17.67
CA ALA A 114 9.78 2.08 -17.16
C ALA A 114 10.26 1.98 -15.70
N VAL A 115 9.55 1.24 -14.83
CA VAL A 115 10.04 1.02 -13.46
C VAL A 115 11.28 0.12 -13.39
N ILE A 116 11.47 -0.78 -14.34
CA ILE A 116 12.72 -1.56 -14.48
C ILE A 116 13.86 -0.65 -14.94
N ASP A 117 13.61 0.24 -15.89
CA ASP A 117 14.59 1.23 -16.36
C ASP A 117 15.00 2.20 -15.23
N ILE A 118 14.03 2.67 -14.43
CA ILE A 118 14.29 3.46 -13.24
C ILE A 118 15.17 2.67 -12.25
N ALA A 119 14.82 1.41 -11.95
CA ALA A 119 15.60 0.58 -11.03
C ALA A 119 17.05 0.39 -11.52
N ALA A 120 17.26 0.18 -12.82
CA ALA A 120 18.58 0.05 -13.41
C ALA A 120 19.39 1.35 -13.31
N ALA A 121 18.75 2.51 -13.51
CA ALA A 121 19.40 3.80 -13.30
C ALA A 121 19.75 4.06 -11.82
N LEU A 122 18.88 3.66 -10.89
CA LEU A 122 19.12 3.74 -9.45
C LEU A 122 20.27 2.83 -9.00
N GLU A 123 20.44 1.67 -9.64
CA GLU A 123 21.54 0.74 -9.37
C GLU A 123 22.90 1.40 -9.61
N GLN A 124 23.02 2.21 -10.69
CA GLN A 124 24.22 2.97 -10.99
C GLN A 124 24.53 4.07 -9.95
N LYS A 125 23.53 4.43 -9.13
CA LYS A 125 23.66 5.39 -8.03
C LYS A 125 23.76 4.73 -6.66
N GLY A 126 23.79 3.39 -6.59
CA GLY A 126 23.84 2.64 -5.34
C GLY A 126 22.56 2.73 -4.50
N ILE A 127 21.42 3.09 -5.10
CA ILE A 127 20.13 3.20 -4.41
C ILE A 127 19.38 1.88 -4.52
N GLN A 128 18.91 1.37 -3.38
CA GLN A 128 18.15 0.12 -3.30
C GLN A 128 16.66 0.35 -3.53
N VAL A 129 16.04 -0.52 -4.32
CA VAL A 129 14.58 -0.61 -4.47
C VAL A 129 14.07 -1.70 -3.52
N ALA A 130 13.26 -1.30 -2.55
CA ALA A 130 12.76 -2.20 -1.52
C ALA A 130 11.71 -3.19 -2.07
N TYR A 131 10.86 -2.72 -2.97
CA TYR A 131 9.79 -3.50 -3.58
C TYR A 131 9.45 -3.02 -4.99
N MET A 132 9.16 -3.97 -5.86
CA MET A 132 8.64 -3.73 -7.19
C MET A 132 7.40 -4.60 -7.45
N ALA A 133 6.35 -4.00 -8.00
CA ALA A 133 5.21 -4.72 -8.55
C ALA A 133 5.01 -4.39 -10.03
N THR A 134 4.90 -5.41 -10.86
CA THR A 134 4.66 -5.23 -12.30
C THR A 134 3.40 -5.94 -12.74
N PHE A 135 2.67 -5.31 -13.66
CA PHE A 135 1.49 -5.85 -14.29
C PHE A 135 1.71 -5.88 -15.80
N ALA A 136 1.65 -7.07 -16.41
CA ALA A 136 1.67 -7.25 -17.84
C ALA A 136 2.82 -6.53 -18.59
N ALA A 137 4.06 -6.69 -18.11
CA ALA A 137 5.23 -6.08 -18.76
C ALA A 137 5.37 -6.48 -20.25
N THR A 138 5.91 -5.57 -21.07
CA THR A 138 5.92 -5.68 -22.53
C THR A 138 7.36 -5.81 -23.04
N ALA A 139 7.87 -7.03 -23.18
CA ALA A 139 9.28 -7.29 -23.50
C ALA A 139 10.27 -6.56 -22.54
N PRO A 140 10.15 -6.78 -21.22
CA PRO A 140 10.97 -6.09 -20.23
C PRO A 140 12.44 -6.52 -20.31
N ALA A 141 13.33 -5.59 -19.95
CA ALA A 141 14.73 -5.92 -19.69
C ALA A 141 14.86 -6.83 -18.44
N PRO A 142 15.95 -7.62 -18.33
CA PRO A 142 16.23 -8.37 -17.11
C PRO A 142 16.35 -7.47 -15.88
N LEU A 143 15.92 -7.97 -14.72
CA LEU A 143 15.92 -7.20 -13.47
C LEU A 143 17.34 -6.82 -13.00
N PRO A 144 17.58 -5.56 -12.57
CA PRO A 144 18.84 -5.11 -11.99
C PRO A 144 19.06 -5.66 -10.57
N GLY A 145 20.30 -5.59 -10.07
CA GLY A 145 20.74 -6.19 -8.81
C GLY A 145 20.28 -5.49 -7.53
N ASN A 146 19.80 -4.26 -7.62
CA ASN A 146 19.42 -3.42 -6.49
C ASN A 146 17.95 -3.57 -6.04
N ILE A 147 17.23 -4.59 -6.51
CA ILE A 147 15.83 -4.80 -6.12
C ILE A 147 15.73 -5.94 -5.12
N ARG A 148 15.13 -5.68 -3.95
CA ARG A 148 15.01 -6.66 -2.86
C ARG A 148 13.92 -7.69 -3.10
N ARG A 149 12.74 -7.25 -3.55
CA ARG A 149 11.56 -8.10 -3.76
C ARG A 149 10.78 -7.62 -4.98
N VAL A 150 10.41 -8.55 -5.84
CA VAL A 150 9.62 -8.31 -7.04
C VAL A 150 8.43 -9.27 -7.06
N VAL A 151 7.24 -8.74 -7.33
CA VAL A 151 6.06 -9.54 -7.68
C VAL A 151 5.61 -9.11 -9.08
N ASN A 152 5.58 -10.05 -10.02
CA ASN A 152 5.14 -9.81 -11.38
C ASN A 152 3.86 -10.58 -11.66
N PHE A 153 2.82 -9.88 -12.06
CA PHE A 153 1.56 -10.45 -12.53
C PHE A 153 1.55 -10.41 -14.05
N TYR A 154 1.52 -11.56 -14.70
CA TYR A 154 1.67 -11.65 -16.16
C TYR A 154 0.68 -12.65 -16.78
N PHE A 155 0.51 -12.61 -18.09
CA PHE A 155 -0.34 -13.52 -18.86
C PHE A 155 0.33 -13.75 -20.22
N LYS A 156 0.64 -14.99 -20.60
CA LYS A 156 1.30 -15.33 -21.86
C LYS A 156 0.27 -15.51 -22.97
N GLN A 157 -0.32 -14.41 -23.45
CA GLN A 157 -1.17 -14.47 -24.64
C GLN A 157 -0.63 -13.54 -25.73
N HIS A 158 -0.53 -14.08 -26.94
CA HIS A 158 -0.16 -13.34 -28.17
C HIS A 158 1.13 -12.50 -28.08
N GLY A 159 2.09 -12.86 -27.21
CA GLY A 159 3.36 -12.15 -27.04
C GLY A 159 3.34 -10.94 -26.11
N TRP A 160 2.22 -10.69 -25.44
CA TRP A 160 2.05 -9.62 -24.45
C TRP A 160 2.14 -10.21 -23.04
N GLY A 161 2.43 -9.39 -22.02
CA GLY A 161 2.40 -9.82 -20.63
C GLY A 161 3.42 -10.92 -20.29
N LEU A 162 4.71 -10.62 -20.46
CA LEU A 162 5.77 -11.61 -20.30
C LEU A 162 6.20 -11.80 -18.83
N PRO A 163 6.71 -13.00 -18.47
CA PRO A 163 7.38 -13.18 -17.19
C PRO A 163 8.64 -12.31 -17.13
N LEU A 164 8.97 -11.79 -15.95
CA LEU A 164 10.25 -11.12 -15.74
C LEU A 164 11.37 -12.15 -15.62
N THR A 165 12.58 -11.75 -15.99
CA THR A 165 13.78 -12.56 -15.83
C THR A 165 14.76 -11.86 -14.89
N ALA A 166 15.46 -12.66 -14.08
CA ALA A 166 16.53 -12.16 -13.23
C ALA A 166 17.76 -11.81 -14.08
N GLY A 167 18.30 -10.59 -13.94
CA GLY A 167 19.58 -10.24 -14.53
C GLY A 167 20.76 -10.86 -13.75
N PRO A 168 21.99 -10.83 -14.30
CA PRO A 168 23.16 -11.49 -13.69
C PRO A 168 23.49 -11.03 -12.27
N ARG A 169 23.15 -9.78 -11.94
CA ARG A 169 23.36 -9.17 -10.62
C ARG A 169 22.17 -9.27 -9.67
N PHE A 170 21.02 -9.76 -10.14
CA PHE A 170 19.83 -9.90 -9.32
C PHE A 170 20.07 -10.91 -8.18
N ARG A 171 19.83 -10.47 -6.94
CA ARG A 171 19.93 -11.29 -5.72
C ARG A 171 18.67 -11.19 -4.85
N GLY A 172 17.67 -10.43 -5.29
CA GLY A 172 16.38 -10.31 -4.61
C GLY A 172 15.50 -11.54 -4.83
N SER A 173 14.28 -11.48 -4.31
CA SER A 173 13.23 -12.45 -4.63
C SER A 173 12.39 -12.00 -5.82
N LEU A 174 12.12 -12.91 -6.74
CA LEU A 174 11.22 -12.72 -7.88
C LEU A 174 10.08 -13.74 -7.81
N ASP A 175 8.86 -13.24 -7.68
CA ASP A 175 7.63 -14.02 -7.72
C ASP A 175 6.88 -13.71 -9.03
N ASN A 176 7.02 -14.60 -10.02
CA ASN A 176 6.31 -14.53 -11.30
C ASN A 176 4.98 -15.29 -11.19
N ARG A 177 3.87 -14.59 -11.26
CA ARG A 177 2.52 -15.16 -11.18
C ARG A 177 1.83 -15.16 -12.52
N ASP A 178 1.55 -16.37 -12.99
CA ASP A 178 0.97 -16.65 -14.29
C ASP A 178 -0.56 -16.61 -14.23
N PHE A 179 -1.17 -15.78 -15.06
CA PHE A 179 -2.62 -15.67 -15.24
C PHE A 179 -3.07 -16.13 -16.64
N SER A 180 -2.20 -16.82 -17.39
CA SER A 180 -2.49 -17.24 -18.78
C SER A 180 -3.75 -18.09 -18.92
N ASP A 181 -4.10 -18.88 -17.89
CA ASP A 181 -5.26 -19.77 -17.88
C ASP A 181 -6.58 -19.06 -17.53
N MET A 182 -6.52 -17.80 -17.09
CA MET A 182 -7.69 -17.00 -16.74
C MET A 182 -8.24 -16.27 -17.96
N LYS A 183 -9.33 -16.78 -18.54
CA LYS A 183 -9.93 -16.22 -19.78
C LYS A 183 -10.36 -14.76 -19.66
N ASP A 184 -10.75 -14.33 -18.46
CA ASP A 184 -11.24 -12.98 -18.20
C ASP A 184 -10.13 -12.00 -17.79
N ILE A 185 -8.86 -12.43 -17.79
CA ILE A 185 -7.71 -11.60 -17.45
C ILE A 185 -6.80 -11.44 -18.66
N GLY A 186 -6.43 -10.19 -18.93
CA GLY A 186 -5.50 -9.85 -19.99
C GLY A 186 -4.83 -8.50 -19.76
N HIS A 187 -4.21 -7.98 -20.82
CA HIS A 187 -3.39 -6.78 -20.76
C HIS A 187 -4.12 -5.56 -20.20
N PHE A 188 -5.42 -5.45 -20.44
CA PHE A 188 -6.17 -4.24 -20.12
C PHE A 188 -6.94 -4.32 -18.80
N ASN A 189 -6.80 -5.39 -18.03
CA ASN A 189 -7.57 -5.52 -16.78
C ASN A 189 -6.87 -6.28 -15.65
N ILE A 190 -5.68 -6.85 -15.85
CA ILE A 190 -4.96 -7.59 -14.80
C ILE A 190 -4.70 -6.71 -13.57
N GLU A 191 -4.36 -5.44 -13.78
CA GLU A 191 -4.15 -4.43 -12.77
C GLU A 191 -5.46 -3.89 -12.16
N LYS A 192 -6.61 -4.14 -12.79
CA LYS A 192 -7.95 -3.82 -12.26
C LYS A 192 -8.46 -4.90 -11.29
N GLN A 193 -7.79 -6.05 -11.21
CA GLN A 193 -8.21 -7.14 -10.34
C GLN A 193 -8.02 -6.74 -8.87
N ARG A 194 -9.13 -6.53 -8.15
CA ARG A 194 -9.12 -6.13 -6.73
C ARG A 194 -8.23 -6.99 -5.83
N PRO A 195 -8.19 -8.33 -5.99
CA PRO A 195 -7.28 -9.15 -5.19
C PRO A 195 -5.81 -8.78 -5.37
N LEU A 196 -5.38 -8.48 -6.60
CA LEU A 196 -4.00 -8.11 -6.92
C LEU A 196 -3.67 -6.70 -6.43
N GLN A 197 -4.58 -5.74 -6.61
CA GLN A 197 -4.44 -4.40 -6.04
C GLN A 197 -4.29 -4.44 -4.52
N SER A 198 -5.19 -5.18 -3.86
CA SER A 198 -5.18 -5.32 -2.40
C SER A 198 -3.88 -5.95 -1.91
N GLU A 199 -3.35 -6.91 -2.66
CA GLU A 199 -2.06 -7.51 -2.33
C GLU A 199 -0.91 -6.53 -2.47
N VAL A 200 -0.81 -5.81 -3.58
CA VAL A 200 0.23 -4.79 -3.78
C VAL A 200 0.16 -3.74 -2.67
N VAL A 201 -1.03 -3.23 -2.35
CA VAL A 201 -1.23 -2.28 -1.24
C VAL A 201 -0.77 -2.88 0.09
N ARG A 202 -1.16 -4.12 0.42
CA ARG A 202 -0.70 -4.78 1.67
C ARG A 202 0.82 -4.93 1.72
N ASN A 203 1.44 -5.35 0.61
CA ASN A 203 2.89 -5.49 0.53
C ASN A 203 3.58 -4.14 0.77
N VAL A 204 3.13 -3.08 0.11
CA VAL A 204 3.63 -1.71 0.34
C VAL A 204 3.47 -1.31 1.81
N LEU A 205 2.25 -1.40 2.36
CA LEU A 205 1.99 -0.99 3.74
C LEU A 205 2.83 -1.75 4.76
N SER A 206 3.11 -3.05 4.53
CA SER A 206 3.99 -3.82 5.40
C SER A 206 5.43 -3.30 5.41
N ILE A 207 5.93 -2.75 4.30
CA ILE A 207 7.27 -2.16 4.19
C ILE A 207 7.29 -0.76 4.81
N VAL A 208 6.25 0.04 4.57
CA VAL A 208 6.19 1.42 5.08
C VAL A 208 5.99 1.44 6.60
N ARG A 209 5.21 0.50 7.16
CA ARG A 209 4.84 0.47 8.59
C ARG A 209 5.76 -0.35 9.48
N SER A 210 6.68 -1.14 8.93
CA SER A 210 7.63 -1.95 9.72
C SER A 210 8.86 -1.16 10.18
N ARG A 211 8.73 0.17 10.27
CA ARG A 211 9.83 1.11 10.53
C ARG A 211 9.57 1.94 11.78
#